data_AF-A0A952NYA1-F1
#
_entry.id   AF-A0A952NYA1-F1
#
_cell.length_a   1.000
_cell.length_b   1.000
_cell.length_c   1.000
_cell.angle_alpha   90.00
_cell.angle_beta   90.00
_cell.angle_gamma   90.00
#
_symmetry.space_group_name_H-M   'P 1'
#
loop_
_entity.id
_entity.type
_entity.pdbx_description
1 polymer ?
#
loop_
_entity_poly.entity_id
_entity_poly.type
_entity_poly.pdbx_seq_one_letter_code
_entity_poly.pdbx_strand_id
1 'polypeptide(L)'
;MMGNLEVAFELKDLAQYFFASAEIDFGPGWDYTAALNSFVARPTADVKTLAPEIIAGWDAHHRTASVPELYLRTQMGLETAKLDKVAASTAKLTSALVGGALGIGRITQQLTHSNPTYGTGGTYGRPSSYRDAGHFLRMLKVAGDANVAAAADEVLRDLGDAIMASTLGTHRDGVQIGLSIEGGIGEAWNNYRRAMYNGFQWKNATNWSSVLDKIRENAEADHTPPTVTTTVDNPVATTGNPPTVEFTVVDADADQAMVYLYSRTSPAFTEYLGVVGHGFVNNGDTYQFPWDGKRIVVSNGTTTSPVAVEFSMIPGLKPDGSPIGGFYRIRGFLQDGATEYLAFLLMSPDEDDANNVMIVDTNGQVGSVPVRYFAQAGGATFTPVIRRTYSAGGSPLLVRQTPIAISPSTTTLQILEQDVALGEYVMATSIHDIWDNSGAASDVIDVQSVPF
;
A
#
# COMPACT_ATOMS: atom_id res chain seq x y z
N MET A 1 6.74 4.10 -13.43
CA MET A 1 5.45 4.24 -14.15
C MET A 1 5.46 5.53 -14.94
N MET A 2 4.58 5.68 -15.94
CA MET A 2 4.56 6.87 -16.80
C MET A 2 3.72 8.02 -16.22
N GLY A 3 2.65 7.74 -15.46
CA GLY A 3 1.80 8.74 -14.79
C GLY A 3 2.52 9.38 -13.60
N ASN A 4 3.52 10.19 -13.91
CA ASN A 4 4.46 10.75 -12.96
C ASN A 4 4.80 12.18 -13.38
N LEU A 5 4.86 13.10 -12.40
CA LEU A 5 5.11 14.52 -12.66
C LEU A 5 6.46 14.78 -13.31
N GLU A 6 7.50 14.08 -12.86
CA GLU A 6 8.83 14.18 -13.46
C GLU A 6 8.81 13.78 -14.93
N VAL A 7 8.20 12.63 -15.23
CA VAL A 7 8.08 12.12 -16.61
C VAL A 7 7.24 13.05 -17.49
N ALA A 8 6.08 13.51 -16.99
CA ALA A 8 5.21 14.41 -17.74
C ALA A 8 5.94 15.73 -18.08
N PHE A 9 6.75 16.24 -17.16
CA PHE A 9 7.52 17.46 -17.35
C PHE A 9 8.64 17.27 -18.40
N GLU A 10 9.36 16.15 -18.40
CA GLU A 10 10.37 15.87 -19.43
C GLU A 10 9.79 15.81 -20.85
N LEU A 11 8.52 15.43 -20.97
CA LEU A 11 7.82 15.31 -22.26
C LEU A 11 7.05 16.57 -22.65
N LYS A 12 7.08 17.62 -21.82
CA LYS A 12 6.17 18.78 -21.96
C LYS A 12 6.31 19.53 -23.28
N ASP A 13 7.53 19.55 -23.84
CA ASP A 13 7.83 20.23 -25.10
C ASP A 13 7.72 19.30 -26.33
N LEU A 14 7.43 18.00 -26.12
CA LEU A 14 7.32 16.98 -27.17
C LEU A 14 5.86 16.61 -27.50
N ALA A 15 4.93 16.86 -26.59
CA ALA A 15 3.51 16.58 -26.75
C ALA A 15 2.68 17.75 -26.23
N GLN A 16 1.47 17.94 -26.76
CA GLN A 16 0.49 18.91 -26.22
C GLN A 16 -0.35 18.31 -25.06
N TYR A 17 -0.51 16.99 -25.10
CA TYR A 17 -1.32 16.23 -24.17
C TYR A 17 -0.57 14.98 -23.75
N PHE A 18 -0.65 14.64 -22.47
CA PHE A 18 0.00 13.47 -21.89
C PHE A 18 -1.04 12.58 -21.25
N PHE A 19 -1.12 11.33 -21.69
CA PHE A 19 -2.00 10.30 -21.15
C PHE A 19 -1.16 9.17 -20.58
N ALA A 20 -1.36 8.82 -19.31
CA ALA A 20 -0.58 7.76 -18.68
C ALA A 20 -1.30 7.16 -17.46
N SER A 21 -0.82 6.01 -16.99
CA SER A 21 -1.18 5.43 -15.71
C SER A 21 -0.08 5.69 -14.69
N ALA A 22 -0.45 6.11 -13.48
CA ALA A 22 0.51 6.20 -12.37
C ALA A 22 0.82 4.82 -11.78
N GLU A 23 -0.04 3.83 -11.99
CA GLU A 23 0.19 2.44 -11.60
C GLU A 23 0.90 1.68 -12.73
N ILE A 24 1.35 0.46 -12.45
CA ILE A 24 1.70 -0.50 -13.49
C ILE A 24 0.48 -0.67 -14.40
N ASP A 25 0.68 -0.50 -15.72
CA ASP A 25 -0.39 -0.77 -16.69
C ASP A 25 -0.76 -2.25 -16.63
N PHE A 26 -2.06 -2.52 -16.69
CA PHE A 26 -2.60 -3.87 -16.54
C PHE A 26 -2.52 -4.63 -17.86
N GLY A 27 -2.50 -5.97 -17.77
CA GLY A 27 -2.31 -6.87 -18.91
C GLY A 27 -3.14 -6.55 -20.16
N PRO A 28 -4.44 -6.19 -20.05
CA PRO A 28 -5.26 -5.84 -21.21
C PRO A 28 -4.76 -4.62 -22.01
N GLY A 29 -3.95 -3.74 -21.40
CA GLY A 29 -3.49 -2.50 -22.02
C GLY A 29 -4.64 -1.58 -22.39
N TRP A 30 -4.45 -0.74 -23.40
CA TRP A 30 -5.49 0.17 -23.86
C TRP A 30 -6.55 -0.54 -24.73
N ASP A 31 -7.81 -0.16 -24.60
CA ASP A 31 -8.81 -0.42 -25.63
C ASP A 31 -8.56 0.48 -26.84
N TYR A 32 -7.60 0.07 -27.67
CA TYR A 32 -7.22 0.81 -28.88
C TYR A 32 -8.39 0.95 -29.86
N THR A 33 -9.33 0.01 -29.89
CA THR A 33 -10.47 0.11 -30.81
C THR A 33 -11.36 1.27 -30.38
N ALA A 34 -11.74 1.33 -29.10
CA ALA A 34 -12.54 2.44 -28.57
C ALA A 34 -11.80 3.77 -28.71
N ALA A 35 -10.54 3.83 -28.26
CA ALA A 35 -9.75 5.06 -28.30
C ALA A 35 -9.53 5.60 -29.73
N LEU A 36 -9.18 4.74 -30.69
CA LEU A 36 -8.96 5.15 -32.08
C LEU A 36 -10.27 5.53 -32.78
N ASN A 37 -11.39 4.86 -32.47
CA ASN A 37 -12.69 5.21 -33.02
C ASN A 37 -13.14 6.61 -32.59
N SER A 38 -12.82 7.05 -31.37
CA SER A 38 -13.10 8.43 -30.93
C SER A 38 -12.42 9.49 -31.80
N PHE A 39 -11.20 9.21 -32.29
CA PHE A 39 -10.48 10.08 -33.23
C PHE A 39 -11.03 9.98 -34.65
N VAL A 40 -11.30 8.78 -35.15
CA VAL A 40 -11.82 8.57 -36.52
C VAL A 40 -13.19 9.22 -36.69
N ALA A 41 -14.06 9.15 -35.67
CA ALA A 41 -15.39 9.75 -35.72
C ALA A 41 -15.35 11.28 -35.69
N ARG A 42 -14.28 11.90 -35.15
CA ARG A 42 -14.13 13.35 -35.00
C ARG A 42 -12.70 13.80 -35.31
N PRO A 43 -12.26 13.71 -36.58
CA PRO A 43 -10.85 13.91 -36.95
C PRO A 43 -10.36 15.35 -36.77
N THR A 44 -11.27 16.32 -36.58
CA THR A 44 -10.93 17.74 -36.34
C THR A 44 -11.19 18.17 -34.90
N ALA A 45 -11.65 17.27 -34.03
CA ALA A 45 -11.85 17.60 -32.62
C ALA A 45 -10.51 17.80 -31.93
N ASP A 46 -10.46 18.79 -31.05
CA ASP A 46 -9.32 18.98 -30.17
C ASP A 46 -9.24 17.78 -29.20
N VAL A 47 -8.07 17.16 -29.07
CA VAL A 47 -7.83 16.04 -28.15
C VAL A 47 -8.27 16.38 -26.73
N LYS A 48 -8.15 17.65 -26.32
CA LYS A 48 -8.68 18.11 -25.03
C LYS A 48 -10.17 17.83 -24.84
N THR A 49 -10.96 17.95 -25.89
CA THR A 49 -12.40 17.64 -25.87
C THR A 49 -12.68 16.14 -25.90
N LEU A 50 -11.76 15.35 -26.43
CA LEU A 50 -11.84 13.89 -26.50
C LEU A 50 -11.32 13.21 -25.22
N ALA A 51 -10.45 13.88 -24.47
CA ALA A 51 -9.75 13.29 -23.32
C ALA A 51 -10.70 12.65 -22.30
N PRO A 52 -11.81 13.29 -21.85
CA PRO A 52 -12.72 12.67 -20.90
C PRO A 52 -13.35 11.38 -21.42
N GLU A 53 -13.68 11.30 -22.72
CA GLU A 53 -14.25 10.11 -23.33
C GLU A 53 -13.22 8.98 -23.45
N ILE A 54 -12.00 9.31 -23.86
CA ILE A 54 -10.90 8.34 -23.96
C ILE A 54 -10.59 7.75 -22.57
N ILE A 55 -10.51 8.60 -21.54
CA ILE A 55 -10.29 8.16 -20.16
C ILE A 55 -11.47 7.33 -19.64
N ALA A 56 -12.72 7.71 -19.93
CA ALA A 56 -13.90 6.94 -19.54
C ALA A 56 -13.97 5.57 -20.25
N GLY A 57 -13.57 5.52 -21.53
CA GLY A 57 -13.47 4.27 -22.29
C GLY A 57 -12.43 3.32 -21.70
N TRP A 58 -11.25 3.85 -21.35
CA TRP A 58 -10.23 3.10 -20.62
C TRP A 58 -10.79 2.59 -19.28
N ASP A 59 -11.43 3.45 -18.50
CA ASP A 59 -12.02 3.07 -17.22
C ASP A 59 -13.02 1.90 -17.36
N ALA A 60 -13.92 1.98 -18.34
CA ALA A 60 -14.91 0.94 -18.61
C ALA A 60 -14.27 -0.39 -19.00
N HIS A 61 -13.19 -0.35 -19.79
CA HIS A 61 -12.42 -1.52 -20.18
C HIS A 61 -11.80 -2.23 -18.96
N HIS A 62 -11.22 -1.47 -18.03
CA HIS A 62 -10.48 -2.01 -16.89
C HIS A 62 -11.36 -2.32 -15.67
N ARG A 63 -12.46 -1.60 -15.45
CA ARG A 63 -13.32 -1.76 -14.25
C ARG A 63 -13.90 -3.17 -14.09
N THR A 64 -13.98 -3.94 -15.18
CA THR A 64 -14.49 -5.33 -15.18
C THR A 64 -13.44 -6.39 -15.49
N ALA A 65 -12.21 -5.98 -15.81
CA ALA A 65 -11.16 -6.88 -16.29
C ALA A 65 -10.52 -7.71 -15.17
N SER A 66 -10.19 -7.08 -14.03
CA SER A 66 -9.71 -7.79 -12.83
C SER A 66 -9.98 -7.00 -11.55
N VAL A 67 -9.80 -7.61 -10.38
CA VAL A 67 -10.01 -6.92 -9.09
C VAL A 67 -8.89 -5.94 -8.76
N PRO A 68 -7.60 -6.22 -9.03
CA PRO A 68 -6.58 -5.18 -8.92
C PRO A 68 -6.85 -4.01 -9.84
N GLU A 69 -7.45 -4.21 -11.00
CA GLU A 69 -7.93 -3.10 -11.83
C GLU A 69 -9.13 -2.39 -11.20
N LEU A 70 -10.07 -3.13 -10.61
CA LEU A 70 -11.18 -2.52 -9.85
C LEU A 70 -10.66 -1.59 -8.74
N TYR A 71 -9.54 -1.92 -8.12
CA TYR A 71 -9.05 -1.24 -6.92
C TYR A 71 -7.91 -0.26 -7.13
N LEU A 72 -6.94 -0.60 -7.96
CA LEU A 72 -5.68 0.10 -8.10
C LEU A 72 -5.56 0.88 -9.41
N ARG A 73 -6.49 0.70 -10.37
CA ARG A 73 -6.37 1.34 -11.68
C ARG A 73 -6.26 2.85 -11.57
N THR A 74 -5.51 3.42 -12.49
CA THR A 74 -5.34 4.87 -12.62
C THR A 74 -5.09 5.15 -14.09
N GLN A 75 -5.74 6.18 -14.60
CA GLN A 75 -5.43 6.72 -15.91
C GLN A 75 -5.79 8.20 -15.89
N MET A 76 -4.93 9.04 -16.45
CA MET A 76 -5.15 10.48 -16.48
C MET A 76 -4.68 11.07 -17.80
N GLY A 77 -5.33 12.16 -18.21
CA GLY A 77 -4.90 13.01 -19.30
C GLY A 77 -4.62 14.42 -18.79
N LEU A 78 -3.50 15.01 -19.18
CA LEU A 78 -3.14 16.40 -18.81
C LEU A 78 -2.65 17.22 -20.02
N GLU A 79 -2.80 18.54 -19.91
CA GLU A 79 -2.26 19.53 -20.85
C GLU A 79 -0.81 19.88 -20.47
N THR A 80 0.15 19.52 -21.31
CA THR A 80 1.57 19.71 -21.02
C THR A 80 1.98 21.18 -20.97
N ALA A 81 1.32 22.04 -21.76
CA ALA A 81 1.56 23.48 -21.77
C ALA A 81 1.29 24.15 -20.41
N LYS A 82 0.58 23.48 -19.49
CA LYS A 82 0.31 23.97 -18.13
C LYS A 82 1.37 23.53 -17.11
N LEU A 83 2.30 22.65 -17.49
CA LEU A 83 3.28 22.07 -16.57
C LEU A 83 4.34 23.07 -16.10
N ASP A 84 4.65 24.13 -16.87
CA ASP A 84 5.54 25.20 -16.39
C ASP A 84 4.94 25.94 -15.19
N LYS A 85 3.61 26.13 -15.18
CA LYS A 85 2.89 26.74 -14.06
C LYS A 85 2.89 25.81 -12.83
N VAL A 86 2.65 24.52 -13.04
CA VAL A 86 2.73 23.48 -12.00
C VAL A 86 4.13 23.40 -11.40
N ALA A 87 5.18 23.45 -12.23
CA ALA A 87 6.55 23.46 -11.76
C ALA A 87 6.87 24.73 -10.95
N ALA A 88 6.40 25.90 -11.40
CA ALA A 88 6.59 27.15 -10.67
C ALA A 88 5.92 27.15 -9.29
N SER A 89 4.68 26.66 -9.16
CA SER A 89 4.03 26.50 -7.84
C SER A 89 4.70 25.41 -7.01
N THR A 90 5.19 24.34 -7.62
CA THR A 90 5.96 23.29 -6.92
C THR A 90 7.31 23.81 -6.41
N ALA A 91 7.96 24.74 -7.11
CA ALA A 91 9.18 25.40 -6.64
C ALA A 91 8.94 26.25 -5.39
N LYS A 92 7.79 26.93 -5.32
CA LYS A 92 7.36 27.67 -4.11
C LYS A 92 7.10 26.70 -2.96
N LEU A 93 6.39 25.60 -3.22
CA LEU A 93 6.17 24.56 -2.23
C LEU A 93 7.48 23.98 -1.72
N THR A 94 8.40 23.62 -2.62
CA THR A 94 9.73 23.11 -2.27
C THR A 94 10.47 24.08 -1.34
N SER A 95 10.43 25.38 -1.66
CA SER A 95 11.03 26.43 -0.83
C SER A 95 10.38 26.50 0.57
N ALA A 96 9.05 26.40 0.64
CA ALA A 96 8.30 26.37 1.89
C ALA A 96 8.59 25.11 2.73
N LEU A 97 8.78 23.95 2.10
CA LEU A 97 9.10 22.69 2.78
C LEU A 97 10.53 22.67 3.32
N VAL A 98 11.49 23.17 2.53
CA VAL A 98 12.91 23.16 2.88
C VAL A 98 13.26 24.24 3.91
N GLY A 99 12.62 25.41 3.85
CA GLY A 99 12.92 26.56 4.71
C GLY A 99 11.86 26.90 5.76
N GLY A 100 10.73 26.18 5.78
CA GLY A 100 9.58 26.47 6.63
C GLY A 100 9.65 25.89 8.04
N ALA A 101 8.65 26.24 8.85
CA ALA A 101 8.57 25.86 10.26
C ALA A 101 7.97 24.45 10.46
N LEU A 102 7.32 23.88 9.45
CA LEU A 102 6.73 22.54 9.50
C LEU A 102 7.73 21.45 9.91
N GLY A 103 8.98 21.58 9.47
CA GLY A 103 10.05 20.62 9.75
C GLY A 103 10.00 19.35 8.89
N ILE A 104 11.17 18.79 8.60
CA ILE A 104 11.31 17.63 7.69
C ILE A 104 10.65 16.38 8.26
N GLY A 105 10.63 16.21 9.58
CA GLY A 105 9.94 15.08 10.22
C GLY A 105 8.43 15.06 9.88
N ARG A 106 7.73 16.18 10.07
CA ARG A 106 6.30 16.27 9.76
C ARG A 106 6.02 16.12 8.26
N ILE A 107 6.91 16.59 7.39
CA ILE A 107 6.81 16.38 5.93
C ILE A 107 6.91 14.89 5.58
N THR A 108 7.89 14.20 6.18
CA THR A 108 8.10 12.76 6.00
C THR A 108 6.89 11.97 6.50
N GLN A 109 6.33 12.36 7.64
CA GLN A 109 5.09 11.80 8.15
C GLN A 109 3.93 11.95 7.16
N GLN A 110 3.75 13.11 6.53
CA GLN A 110 2.69 13.26 5.52
C GLN A 110 2.92 12.37 4.30
N LEU A 111 4.19 12.08 3.94
CA LEU A 111 4.52 11.10 2.90
C LEU A 111 4.21 9.66 3.33
N THR A 112 4.50 9.26 4.58
CA THR A 112 4.16 7.91 5.08
C THR A 112 2.65 7.69 5.12
N HIS A 113 1.89 8.73 5.46
CA HIS A 113 0.42 8.70 5.53
C HIS A 113 -0.26 8.69 4.15
N SER A 114 0.45 9.12 3.10
CA SER A 114 -0.06 9.22 1.72
C SER A 114 -0.05 7.87 0.98
N ASN A 115 -0.76 6.88 1.54
CA ASN A 115 -0.96 5.54 0.98
C ASN A 115 -2.40 5.34 0.47
N PRO A 116 -2.62 4.43 -0.50
CA PRO A 116 -1.66 3.51 -1.10
C PRO A 116 -0.74 4.15 -2.15
N THR A 117 0.55 3.79 -2.15
CA THR A 117 1.51 4.22 -3.17
C THR A 117 1.18 3.63 -4.54
N TYR A 118 1.86 4.08 -5.59
CA TYR A 118 1.83 3.41 -6.90
C TYR A 118 2.98 2.42 -7.05
N GLY A 119 2.77 1.30 -7.75
CA GLY A 119 3.75 0.22 -7.87
C GLY A 119 3.68 -0.83 -6.77
N THR A 120 2.55 -0.89 -6.07
CA THR A 120 2.31 -1.78 -4.93
C THR A 120 2.35 -3.27 -5.29
N GLY A 121 2.31 -3.62 -6.58
CA GLY A 121 2.48 -5.00 -7.07
C GLY A 121 3.93 -5.49 -7.13
N GLY A 122 4.94 -4.60 -7.08
CA GLY A 122 6.31 -4.94 -7.49
C GLY A 122 7.34 -5.21 -6.38
N THR A 123 7.10 -4.85 -5.13
CA THR A 123 8.16 -4.93 -4.10
C THR A 123 7.67 -5.52 -2.78
N TYR A 124 8.36 -6.57 -2.35
CA TYR A 124 8.15 -7.29 -1.11
C TYR A 124 8.22 -6.35 0.10
N GLY A 125 7.08 -6.09 0.75
CA GLY A 125 7.02 -5.57 2.12
C GLY A 125 7.30 -4.07 2.32
N ARG A 126 7.68 -3.30 1.28
CA ARG A 126 7.85 -1.84 1.38
C ARG A 126 6.98 -1.09 0.38
N PRO A 127 6.31 -0.01 0.78
CA PRO A 127 5.61 0.86 -0.15
C PRO A 127 6.61 1.41 -1.18
N SER A 128 6.23 1.38 -2.46
CA SER A 128 7.01 2.03 -3.52
C SER A 128 7.13 3.52 -3.23
N SER A 129 8.16 4.19 -3.72
CA SER A 129 8.35 5.62 -3.45
C SER A 129 7.43 6.55 -4.25
N TYR A 130 6.68 6.05 -5.22
CA TYR A 130 5.75 6.85 -6.03
C TYR A 130 4.48 7.17 -5.23
N ARG A 131 4.37 8.41 -4.74
CA ARG A 131 3.22 8.90 -3.97
C ARG A 131 2.23 9.60 -4.89
N ASP A 132 0.93 9.54 -4.60
CA ASP A 132 -0.03 10.39 -5.30
C ASP A 132 0.19 11.85 -4.89
N ALA A 133 0.46 12.70 -5.89
CA ALA A 133 0.78 14.10 -5.66
C ALA A 133 -0.39 14.84 -5.00
N GLY A 134 -1.62 14.59 -5.43
CA GLY A 134 -2.80 15.27 -4.90
C GLY A 134 -3.12 14.88 -3.46
N HIS A 135 -3.01 13.59 -3.13
CA HIS A 135 -3.17 13.07 -1.78
C HIS A 135 -2.13 13.69 -0.85
N PHE A 136 -0.85 13.64 -1.23
CA PHE A 136 0.22 14.22 -0.42
C PHE A 136 0.05 15.74 -0.22
N LEU A 137 -0.30 16.49 -1.27
CA LEU A 137 -0.57 17.93 -1.15
C LEU A 137 -1.75 18.22 -0.21
N ARG A 138 -2.80 17.39 -0.24
CA ARG A 138 -3.93 17.52 0.70
C ARG A 138 -3.53 17.21 2.15
N MET A 139 -2.64 16.23 2.36
CA MET A 139 -2.06 15.96 3.69
C MET A 139 -1.23 17.15 4.18
N LEU A 140 -0.41 17.76 3.32
CA LEU A 140 0.36 18.97 3.67
C LEU A 140 -0.51 20.16 4.07
N LYS A 141 -1.71 20.32 3.47
CA LYS A 141 -2.65 21.40 3.83
C LYS A 141 -3.14 21.34 5.27
N VAL A 142 -3.22 20.14 5.83
CA VAL A 142 -3.67 19.91 7.22
C VAL A 142 -2.50 19.68 8.18
N ALA A 143 -1.25 19.81 7.71
CA ALA A 143 -0.07 19.45 8.47
C ALA A 143 0.33 20.46 9.56
N GLY A 144 -0.27 21.66 9.56
CA GLY A 144 -0.11 22.66 10.64
C GLY A 144 0.75 23.88 10.30
N ASP A 145 1.20 24.07 9.05
CA ASP A 145 1.93 25.25 8.60
C ASP A 145 1.16 25.97 7.49
N ALA A 146 0.79 27.24 7.73
CA ALA A 146 -0.05 28.01 6.82
C ALA A 146 0.65 28.35 5.49
N ASN A 147 1.98 28.52 5.49
CA ASN A 147 2.73 28.79 4.26
C ASN A 147 2.83 27.54 3.41
N VAL A 148 3.08 26.39 4.04
CA VAL A 148 3.06 25.09 3.36
C VAL A 148 1.67 24.78 2.82
N ALA A 149 0.62 25.03 3.61
CA ALA A 149 -0.76 24.81 3.19
C ALA A 149 -1.14 25.69 1.98
N ALA A 150 -0.78 26.98 2.00
CA ALA A 150 -1.03 27.89 0.87
C ALA A 150 -0.26 27.47 -0.39
N ALA A 151 1.01 27.08 -0.26
CA ALA A 151 1.80 26.60 -1.39
C ALA A 151 1.27 25.28 -1.95
N ALA A 152 0.86 24.35 -1.09
CA ALA A 152 0.26 23.08 -1.50
C ALA A 152 -1.09 23.28 -2.21
N ASP A 153 -1.90 24.23 -1.75
CA ASP A 153 -3.15 24.62 -2.41
C ASP A 153 -2.91 25.23 -3.80
N GLU A 154 -1.85 26.05 -3.94
CA GLU A 154 -1.45 26.60 -5.24
C GLU A 154 -1.10 25.49 -6.24
N VAL A 155 -0.32 24.50 -5.82
CA VAL A 155 0.02 23.33 -6.65
C VAL A 155 -1.22 22.52 -7.00
N LEU A 156 -2.10 22.23 -6.04
CA LEU A 156 -3.35 21.50 -6.28
C LEU A 156 -4.23 22.20 -7.32
N ARG A 157 -4.36 23.52 -7.24
CA ARG A 157 -5.11 24.30 -8.23
C ARG A 157 -4.47 24.21 -9.60
N ASP A 158 -3.15 24.38 -9.71
CA ASP A 158 -2.47 24.33 -11.01
C ASP A 158 -2.46 22.92 -11.61
N LEU A 159 -2.43 21.87 -10.78
CA LEU A 159 -2.66 20.48 -11.20
C LEU A 159 -4.10 20.28 -11.68
N GLY A 160 -5.08 20.81 -10.96
CA GLY A 160 -6.49 20.77 -11.36
C GLY A 160 -6.75 21.50 -12.69
N ASP A 161 -6.03 22.60 -12.94
CA ASP A 161 -6.03 23.27 -14.24
C ASP A 161 -5.39 22.38 -15.31
N ALA A 162 -4.31 21.66 -15.00
CA ALA A 162 -3.56 20.84 -15.96
C ALA A 162 -4.28 19.52 -16.34
N ILE A 163 -4.92 18.87 -15.38
CA ILE A 163 -5.58 17.57 -15.56
C ILE A 163 -6.93 17.77 -16.25
N MET A 164 -7.07 17.18 -17.44
CA MET A 164 -8.30 17.24 -18.23
C MET A 164 -9.32 16.20 -17.78
N ALA A 165 -8.84 15.02 -17.40
CA ALA A 165 -9.64 13.91 -16.91
C ALA A 165 -8.74 12.91 -16.16
N SER A 166 -9.31 12.23 -15.17
CA SER A 166 -8.67 11.13 -14.47
C SER A 166 -9.72 10.09 -14.08
N THR A 167 -9.34 8.82 -14.09
CA THR A 167 -10.09 7.74 -13.44
C THR A 167 -9.22 7.00 -12.44
N LEU A 168 -9.86 6.45 -11.41
CA LEU A 168 -9.24 5.79 -10.29
C LEU A 168 -9.99 4.51 -9.91
N GLY A 169 -9.25 3.53 -9.40
CA GLY A 169 -9.81 2.38 -8.73
C GLY A 169 -10.47 2.76 -7.41
N THR A 170 -11.38 1.92 -6.92
CA THR A 170 -12.26 2.29 -5.79
C THR A 170 -11.51 2.57 -4.49
N HIS A 171 -10.30 2.04 -4.31
CA HIS A 171 -9.45 2.32 -3.14
C HIS A 171 -8.67 3.63 -3.25
N ARG A 172 -8.57 4.18 -4.46
CA ARG A 172 -7.88 5.44 -4.76
C ARG A 172 -8.87 6.60 -4.92
N ASP A 173 -10.10 6.28 -5.33
CA ASP A 173 -11.15 7.27 -5.59
C ASP A 173 -11.51 8.11 -4.35
N GLY A 174 -11.82 9.38 -4.59
CA GLY A 174 -12.07 10.37 -3.54
C GLY A 174 -10.85 10.82 -2.73
N VAL A 175 -9.69 10.17 -2.88
CA VAL A 175 -8.48 10.44 -2.08
C VAL A 175 -7.29 10.86 -2.94
N GLN A 176 -7.10 10.24 -4.10
CA GLN A 176 -5.97 10.45 -4.99
C GLN A 176 -6.37 11.26 -6.24
N ILE A 177 -5.40 11.67 -7.06
CA ILE A 177 -5.66 12.32 -8.36
C ILE A 177 -5.16 11.50 -9.55
N GLY A 178 -4.42 10.42 -9.28
CA GLY A 178 -3.92 9.52 -10.29
C GLY A 178 -2.55 9.92 -10.81
N LEU A 179 -1.90 10.97 -10.30
CA LEU A 179 -0.61 11.42 -10.81
C LEU A 179 0.44 11.30 -9.71
N SER A 180 1.52 10.59 -10.00
CA SER A 180 2.56 10.35 -9.00
C SER A 180 3.63 11.45 -8.94
N ILE A 181 4.27 11.56 -7.79
CA ILE A 181 5.52 12.31 -7.56
C ILE A 181 6.50 11.40 -6.80
N GLU A 182 7.81 11.60 -7.01
CA GLU A 182 8.82 10.91 -6.21
C GLU A 182 8.72 11.32 -4.73
N GLY A 183 8.59 10.33 -3.84
CA GLY A 183 8.49 10.50 -2.40
C GLY A 183 9.29 9.44 -1.64
N GLY A 184 10.47 9.09 -2.15
CA GLY A 184 11.36 8.10 -1.54
C GLY A 184 11.83 8.53 -0.16
N ILE A 185 11.70 7.63 0.82
CA ILE A 185 12.13 7.82 2.21
C ILE A 185 13.31 6.87 2.47
N GLY A 186 14.29 7.30 3.26
CA GLY A 186 15.44 6.49 3.66
C GLY A 186 16.17 5.84 2.47
N GLU A 187 16.35 4.53 2.53
CA GLU A 187 17.08 3.74 1.51
C GLU A 187 16.43 3.77 0.12
N ALA A 188 15.14 4.09 0.03
CA ALA A 188 14.46 4.23 -1.26
C ALA A 188 15.01 5.42 -2.08
N TRP A 189 15.63 6.42 -1.43
CA TRP A 189 16.30 7.58 -2.03
C TRP A 189 17.84 7.47 -2.02
N ASN A 190 18.36 6.32 -2.46
CA ASN A 190 19.81 6.06 -2.47
C ASN A 190 20.59 6.82 -3.57
N ASN A 191 21.93 6.73 -3.51
CA ASN A 191 22.85 7.42 -4.43
C ASN A 191 22.59 7.13 -5.92
N TYR A 192 22.23 5.89 -6.26
CA TYR A 192 21.94 5.52 -7.64
C TYR A 192 20.69 6.23 -8.16
N ARG A 193 19.61 6.23 -7.36
CA ARG A 193 18.36 6.91 -7.71
C ARG A 193 18.56 8.41 -7.86
N ARG A 194 19.33 9.03 -6.97
CA ARG A 194 19.70 10.46 -7.05
C ARG A 194 20.46 10.79 -8.33
N ALA A 195 21.43 9.97 -8.70
CA ALA A 195 22.21 10.17 -9.92
C ALA A 195 21.33 10.16 -11.16
N MET A 196 20.34 9.26 -11.21
CA MET A 196 19.34 9.23 -12.29
C MET A 196 18.44 10.48 -12.27
N TYR A 197 17.91 10.83 -11.11
CA TYR A 197 16.99 11.96 -10.95
C TYR A 197 17.63 13.32 -11.29
N ASN A 198 18.93 13.47 -11.06
CA ASN A 198 19.67 14.68 -11.40
C ASN A 198 19.66 15.03 -12.89
N GLY A 199 19.32 14.07 -13.76
CA GLY A 199 19.15 14.30 -15.20
C GLY A 199 17.83 14.98 -15.58
N PHE A 200 16.83 15.05 -14.69
CA PHE A 200 15.51 15.58 -15.01
C PHE A 200 15.46 17.11 -15.01
N GLN A 201 14.84 17.69 -16.04
CA GLN A 201 14.43 19.08 -16.10
C GLN A 201 13.49 19.44 -14.93
N TRP A 202 12.61 18.53 -14.50
CA TRP A 202 11.74 18.76 -13.34
C TRP A 202 12.53 19.15 -12.10
N LYS A 203 13.65 18.46 -11.83
CA LYS A 203 14.54 18.77 -10.71
C LYS A 203 15.08 20.20 -10.82
N ASN A 204 15.43 20.66 -12.01
CA ASN A 204 15.95 22.02 -12.21
C ASN A 204 14.85 23.08 -12.09
N ALA A 205 13.64 22.77 -12.54
CA ALA A 205 12.51 23.69 -12.49
C ALA A 205 11.92 23.85 -11.07
N THR A 206 11.91 22.78 -10.27
CA THR A 206 11.23 22.75 -8.97
C THR A 206 12.16 22.69 -7.77
N ASN A 207 13.39 22.20 -7.96
CA ASN A 207 14.32 21.83 -6.90
C ASN A 207 13.75 20.76 -5.94
N TRP A 208 12.76 19.97 -6.35
CA TRP A 208 12.12 18.93 -5.51
C TRP A 208 13.12 17.97 -4.85
N SER A 209 14.23 17.67 -5.53
CA SER A 209 15.30 16.82 -4.99
C SER A 209 15.84 17.32 -3.64
N SER A 210 15.79 18.63 -3.36
CA SER A 210 16.23 19.18 -2.08
C SER A 210 15.34 18.78 -0.90
N VAL A 211 14.03 18.54 -1.11
CA VAL A 211 13.14 17.98 -0.09
C VAL A 211 13.54 16.53 0.17
N LEU A 212 13.72 15.74 -0.88
CA LEU A 212 14.11 14.33 -0.79
C LEU A 212 15.49 14.14 -0.15
N ASP A 213 16.45 15.00 -0.48
CA ASP A 213 17.78 14.98 0.11
C ASP A 213 17.73 15.30 1.61
N LYS A 214 16.92 16.28 2.04
CA LYS A 214 16.74 16.56 3.47
C LYS A 214 16.08 15.41 4.22
N ILE A 215 15.07 14.76 3.64
CA ILE A 215 14.41 13.58 4.23
C ILE A 215 15.45 12.50 4.46
N ARG A 216 16.24 12.19 3.43
CA ARG A 216 17.33 11.22 3.52
C ARG A 216 18.37 11.60 4.57
N GLU A 217 18.85 12.85 4.58
CA GLU A 217 19.85 13.31 5.56
C GLU A 217 19.37 13.10 7.00
N ASN A 218 18.07 13.30 7.27
CA ASN A 218 17.49 13.02 8.59
C ASN A 218 17.37 11.51 8.86
N ALA A 219 16.92 10.72 7.88
CA ALA A 219 16.86 9.26 8.01
C ALA A 219 18.24 8.60 8.16
N GLU A 220 19.30 9.18 7.58
CA GLU A 220 20.69 8.73 7.76
C GLU A 220 21.29 9.22 9.08
N ALA A 221 20.71 10.25 9.70
CA ALA A 221 21.13 10.71 11.02
C ALA A 221 20.43 9.94 12.15
N ASP A 222 19.22 9.43 11.89
CA ASP A 222 18.44 8.69 12.86
C ASP A 222 18.48 7.18 12.62
N HIS A 223 19.24 6.49 13.45
CA HIS A 223 19.31 5.03 13.50
C HIS A 223 18.75 4.48 14.81
N THR A 224 18.03 5.30 15.58
CA THR A 224 17.52 4.92 16.90
C THR A 224 16.10 4.40 16.73
N PRO A 225 15.85 3.09 16.93
CA PRO A 225 14.50 2.58 16.87
C PRO A 225 13.65 3.15 18.02
N PRO A 226 12.32 3.36 17.80
CA PRO A 226 11.42 3.72 18.88
C PRO A 226 11.49 2.76 20.07
N THR A 227 11.44 3.30 21.28
CA THR A 227 11.34 2.50 22.49
C THR A 227 9.91 2.05 22.67
N VAL A 228 9.71 0.74 22.71
CA VAL A 228 8.40 0.15 22.97
C VAL A 228 8.42 -0.49 24.35
N THR A 229 7.51 -0.05 25.22
CA THR A 229 7.16 -0.75 26.45
C THR A 229 5.72 -1.20 26.34
N THR A 230 5.51 -2.50 26.39
CA THR A 230 4.19 -3.12 26.39
C THR A 230 3.89 -3.71 27.76
N THR A 231 2.61 -3.74 28.11
CA THR A 231 2.07 -4.58 29.16
C THR A 231 0.83 -5.25 28.64
N VAL A 232 0.65 -6.54 28.94
CA VAL A 232 -0.62 -7.21 28.67
C VAL A 232 -1.43 -7.28 29.94
N ASP A 233 -2.60 -6.62 29.93
CA ASP A 233 -3.64 -6.91 30.90
C ASP A 233 -4.32 -8.23 30.55
N ASN A 234 -4.63 -9.00 31.59
CA ASN A 234 -5.14 -10.36 31.51
C ASN A 234 -4.33 -11.31 30.58
N PRO A 235 -3.07 -11.65 30.93
CA PRO A 235 -2.26 -12.56 30.13
C PRO A 235 -2.81 -14.00 30.10
N VAL A 236 -3.82 -14.31 30.91
CA VAL A 236 -4.57 -15.58 30.87
C VAL A 236 -5.95 -15.32 30.24
N ALA A 237 -6.02 -15.45 28.92
CA ALA A 237 -7.21 -15.12 28.16
C ALA A 237 -8.34 -16.14 28.39
N THR A 238 -9.55 -15.64 28.66
CA THR A 238 -10.78 -16.44 28.84
C THR A 238 -11.96 -15.78 28.15
N THR A 239 -12.99 -16.56 27.80
CA THR A 239 -14.33 -16.06 27.41
C THR A 239 -14.81 -14.90 28.28
N GLY A 240 -14.96 -13.70 27.71
CA GLY A 240 -15.43 -12.49 28.39
C GLY A 240 -14.35 -11.63 29.07
N ASN A 241 -13.08 -12.03 29.03
CA ASN A 241 -11.94 -11.23 29.51
C ASN A 241 -10.79 -11.27 28.48
N PRO A 242 -10.87 -10.49 27.38
CA PRO A 242 -9.86 -10.53 26.34
C PRO A 242 -8.53 -9.96 26.83
N PRO A 243 -7.40 -10.52 26.40
CA PRO A 243 -6.11 -9.92 26.70
C PRO A 243 -6.04 -8.57 25.98
N THR A 244 -5.57 -7.56 26.70
CA THR A 244 -5.45 -6.20 26.18
C THR A 244 -3.99 -5.80 26.20
N VAL A 245 -3.42 -5.53 25.03
CA VAL A 245 -2.07 -4.98 24.92
C VAL A 245 -2.16 -3.49 25.15
N GLU A 246 -1.49 -3.00 26.19
CA GLU A 246 -1.28 -1.59 26.42
C GLU A 246 0.17 -1.22 26.07
N PHE A 247 0.36 -0.09 25.39
CA PHE A 247 1.68 0.47 25.13
C PHE A 247 1.65 1.99 25.11
N THR A 248 2.74 2.60 25.53
CA THR A 248 2.93 4.05 25.51
C THR A 248 3.98 4.41 24.46
N VAL A 249 3.70 5.46 23.70
CA VAL A 249 4.62 5.99 22.70
C VAL A 249 5.37 7.17 23.30
N VAL A 250 6.69 7.07 23.40
CA VAL A 250 7.54 8.11 24.03
C VAL A 250 8.43 8.84 23.03
N ASP A 251 8.65 8.26 21.85
CA ASP A 251 9.50 8.83 20.82
C ASP A 251 8.72 9.85 19.98
N ALA A 252 9.37 10.98 19.70
CA ALA A 252 8.73 12.12 19.03
C ALA A 252 8.43 11.90 17.55
N ASP A 253 9.08 10.91 16.96
CA ASP A 253 9.06 10.55 15.54
C ASP A 253 8.40 9.19 15.28
N ALA A 254 7.87 8.53 16.32
CA ALA A 254 7.00 7.38 16.20
C ALA A 254 5.76 7.73 15.34
N ASP A 255 5.40 6.83 14.43
CA ASP A 255 4.35 7.07 13.43
C ASP A 255 3.26 5.99 13.42
N GLN A 256 3.66 4.73 13.45
CA GLN A 256 2.76 3.60 13.27
C GLN A 256 3.06 2.51 14.29
N ALA A 257 2.00 1.90 14.84
CA ALA A 257 2.09 0.71 15.65
C ALA A 257 1.42 -0.47 14.94
N MET A 258 2.07 -1.63 14.98
CA MET A 258 1.52 -2.90 14.53
C MET A 258 1.59 -3.92 15.67
N VAL A 259 0.50 -4.64 15.89
CA VAL A 259 0.44 -5.77 16.82
C VAL A 259 0.45 -7.06 16.00
N TYR A 260 1.52 -7.82 16.15
CA TYR A 260 1.75 -9.09 15.49
C TYR A 260 1.41 -10.24 16.42
N LEU A 261 0.68 -11.24 15.91
CA LEU A 261 0.38 -12.45 16.66
C LEU A 261 1.31 -13.59 16.25
N TYR A 262 1.89 -14.28 17.22
CA TYR A 262 2.66 -15.49 17.03
C TYR A 262 2.10 -16.64 17.86
N SER A 263 2.10 -17.85 17.31
CA SER A 263 1.86 -19.07 18.08
C SER A 263 3.17 -19.59 18.68
N ARG A 264 3.11 -20.13 19.90
CA ARG A 264 4.22 -20.86 20.53
C ARG A 264 3.79 -22.29 20.89
N THR A 265 3.30 -22.99 19.89
CA THR A 265 2.89 -24.40 20.02
C THR A 265 4.05 -25.36 20.27
N SER A 266 5.30 -24.90 20.11
CA SER A 266 6.52 -25.68 20.33
C SER A 266 7.60 -24.82 21.00
N PRO A 267 8.41 -25.38 21.91
CA PRO A 267 9.57 -24.67 22.46
C PRO A 267 10.70 -24.45 21.44
N ALA A 268 10.63 -25.11 20.27
CA ALA A 268 11.67 -25.02 19.24
C ALA A 268 11.47 -23.89 18.23
N PHE A 269 10.25 -23.33 18.14
CA PHE A 269 9.94 -22.29 17.17
C PHE A 269 8.70 -21.46 17.55
N THR A 270 8.60 -20.26 16.99
CA THR A 270 7.37 -19.46 16.93
C THR A 270 6.84 -19.40 15.50
N GLU A 271 5.53 -19.32 15.33
CA GLU A 271 4.89 -19.17 14.02
C GLU A 271 4.16 -17.84 13.93
N TYR A 272 4.46 -17.04 12.91
CA TYR A 272 3.80 -15.78 12.66
C TYR A 272 2.41 -16.00 12.06
N LEU A 273 1.37 -15.52 12.74
CA LEU A 273 -0.04 -15.67 12.36
C LEU A 273 -0.61 -14.42 11.69
N GLY A 274 0.14 -13.31 11.62
CA GLY A 274 -0.28 -12.08 10.94
C GLY A 274 -0.36 -10.85 11.85
N VAL A 275 -0.75 -9.73 11.23
CA VAL A 275 -1.10 -8.49 11.91
C VAL A 275 -2.52 -8.61 12.45
N VAL A 276 -2.70 -8.43 13.76
CA VAL A 276 -4.01 -8.42 14.42
C VAL A 276 -4.43 -7.01 14.84
N GLY A 277 -3.49 -6.09 14.97
CA GLY A 277 -3.75 -4.68 15.28
C GLY A 277 -2.85 -3.76 14.47
N HIS A 278 -3.37 -2.62 14.05
CA HIS A 278 -2.62 -1.59 13.36
C HIS A 278 -3.22 -0.21 13.70
N GLY A 279 -2.38 0.79 13.92
CA GLY A 279 -2.81 2.18 14.01
C GLY A 279 -1.69 3.17 13.78
N PHE A 280 -2.06 4.40 13.38
CA PHE A 280 -1.17 5.54 13.51
C PHE A 280 -1.12 5.98 14.97
N VAL A 281 0.04 6.41 15.43
CA VAL A 281 0.27 6.77 16.83
C VAL A 281 0.85 8.17 16.94
N ASN A 282 0.64 8.81 18.10
CA ASN A 282 1.24 10.08 18.45
C ASN A 282 2.14 9.91 19.67
N ASN A 283 3.19 10.73 19.72
CA ASN A 283 4.03 10.85 20.89
C ASN A 283 3.23 11.29 22.13
N GLY A 284 3.46 10.61 23.25
CA GLY A 284 2.88 10.88 24.56
C GLY A 284 1.56 10.17 24.83
N ASP A 285 0.96 9.56 23.81
CA ASP A 285 -0.29 8.83 23.94
C ASP A 285 -0.05 7.38 24.43
N THR A 286 -1.00 6.87 25.21
CA THR A 286 -1.10 5.45 25.57
C THR A 286 -2.23 4.82 24.77
N TYR A 287 -1.94 3.68 24.17
CA TYR A 287 -2.87 2.93 23.32
C TYR A 287 -3.21 1.59 23.98
N GLN A 288 -4.46 1.17 23.80
CA GLN A 288 -4.94 -0.14 24.21
C GLN A 288 -5.49 -0.87 22.99
N PHE A 289 -5.05 -2.12 22.83
CA PHE A 289 -5.50 -3.03 21.79
C PHE A 289 -6.10 -4.28 22.46
N PRO A 290 -7.43 -4.36 22.61
CA PRO A 290 -8.09 -5.59 23.04
C PRO A 290 -8.06 -6.59 21.89
N TRP A 291 -7.55 -7.79 22.14
CA TRP A 291 -7.60 -8.87 21.16
C TRP A 291 -8.82 -9.76 21.40
N ASP A 292 -9.62 -9.98 20.37
CA ASP A 292 -10.84 -10.79 20.41
C ASP A 292 -10.58 -12.31 20.37
N GLY A 293 -9.33 -12.74 20.49
CA GLY A 293 -8.96 -14.16 20.46
C GLY A 293 -9.03 -14.78 19.06
N LYS A 294 -9.19 -13.99 18.01
CA LYS A 294 -9.32 -14.51 16.65
C LYS A 294 -8.07 -14.30 15.79
N ARG A 295 -8.01 -15.08 14.72
CA ARG A 295 -7.04 -14.97 13.63
C ARG A 295 -7.73 -15.06 12.28
N ILE A 296 -7.05 -14.58 11.25
CA ILE A 296 -7.51 -14.74 9.87
C ILE A 296 -7.17 -16.13 9.34
N VAL A 297 -8.12 -16.73 8.62
CA VAL A 297 -7.99 -18.01 7.93
C VAL A 297 -8.62 -17.96 6.53
N VAL A 298 -8.20 -18.86 5.64
CA VAL A 298 -8.73 -18.98 4.27
C VAL A 298 -9.48 -20.30 4.12
N SER A 299 -10.62 -20.29 3.41
CA SER A 299 -11.42 -21.47 3.07
C SER A 299 -11.88 -21.44 1.61
N ASN A 300 -12.22 -22.61 1.05
CA ASN A 300 -12.91 -22.72 -0.23
C ASN A 300 -14.45 -22.83 -0.09
N GLY A 301 -14.98 -22.62 1.13
CA GLY A 301 -16.41 -22.62 1.45
C GLY A 301 -17.10 -23.99 1.39
N THR A 302 -16.38 -25.08 1.17
CA THR A 302 -17.01 -26.40 0.96
C THR A 302 -16.36 -27.55 1.73
N THR A 303 -15.05 -27.74 1.58
CA THR A 303 -14.42 -29.06 1.83
C THR A 303 -13.15 -29.02 2.68
N THR A 304 -12.46 -27.88 2.74
CA THR A 304 -11.27 -27.73 3.58
C THR A 304 -11.64 -27.04 4.88
N SER A 305 -11.22 -27.58 6.01
CA SER A 305 -11.14 -26.81 7.25
C SER A 305 -10.38 -25.51 6.98
N PRO A 306 -10.83 -24.36 7.51
CA PRO A 306 -10.15 -23.10 7.30
C PRO A 306 -8.66 -23.20 7.65
N VAL A 307 -7.81 -22.67 6.78
CA VAL A 307 -6.36 -22.80 6.86
C VAL A 307 -5.77 -21.52 7.42
N ALA A 308 -4.90 -21.65 8.41
CA ALA A 308 -4.18 -20.52 8.99
C ALA A 308 -3.30 -19.84 7.94
N VAL A 309 -3.23 -18.52 7.97
CA VAL A 309 -2.47 -17.75 6.98
C VAL A 309 -1.64 -16.66 7.61
N GLU A 310 -0.56 -16.28 6.94
CA GLU A 310 0.08 -15.01 7.18
C GLU A 310 -0.71 -13.89 6.50
N PHE A 311 -1.07 -12.87 7.29
CA PHE A 311 -1.85 -11.71 6.85
C PHE A 311 -1.07 -10.41 7.02
N SER A 312 -1.16 -9.52 6.03
CA SER A 312 -0.50 -8.21 6.05
C SER A 312 -1.35 -7.10 5.43
N MET A 313 -1.24 -5.89 5.99
CA MET A 313 -1.89 -4.67 5.50
C MET A 313 -0.93 -3.47 5.64
N ILE A 314 -1.09 -2.47 4.76
CA ILE A 314 -0.44 -1.15 4.92
C ILE A 314 -1.50 -0.09 4.60
N PRO A 315 -2.05 0.62 5.60
CA PRO A 315 -3.06 1.64 5.36
C PRO A 315 -2.44 3.02 5.08
N GLY A 316 -3.32 3.96 4.72
CA GLY A 316 -3.01 5.39 4.65
C GLY A 316 -4.02 6.20 5.47
N LEU A 317 -3.88 7.52 5.45
CA LEU A 317 -4.85 8.44 6.06
C LEU A 317 -5.43 9.39 5.02
N LYS A 318 -6.71 9.73 5.21
CA LYS A 318 -7.32 10.90 4.59
C LYS A 318 -6.88 12.17 5.35
N PRO A 319 -7.02 13.37 4.75
CA PRO A 319 -6.67 14.62 5.43
C PRO A 319 -7.46 14.91 6.72
N ASP A 320 -8.61 14.26 6.93
CA ASP A 320 -9.38 14.35 8.18
C ASP A 320 -8.87 13.40 9.28
N GLY A 321 -7.80 12.64 9.00
CA GLY A 321 -7.23 11.64 9.91
C GLY A 321 -7.95 10.29 9.87
N SER A 322 -9.02 10.13 9.08
CA SER A 322 -9.68 8.83 8.94
C SER A 322 -8.82 7.86 8.09
N PRO A 323 -8.82 6.56 8.42
CA PRO A 323 -8.01 5.59 7.68
C PRO A 323 -8.54 5.41 6.25
N ILE A 324 -7.61 5.17 5.33
CA ILE A 324 -7.86 4.63 4.00
C ILE A 324 -7.64 3.12 4.10
N GLY A 325 -8.66 2.33 3.76
CA GLY A 325 -8.57 0.88 3.75
C GLY A 325 -7.36 0.42 2.93
N GLY A 326 -6.39 -0.23 3.58
CA GLY A 326 -5.25 -0.83 2.91
C GLY A 326 -5.65 -2.11 2.18
N PHE A 327 -4.78 -2.63 1.30
CA PHE A 327 -5.00 -3.97 0.73
C PHE A 327 -4.52 -5.03 1.69
N TYR A 328 -5.41 -5.98 1.95
CA TYR A 328 -5.08 -7.21 2.63
C TYR A 328 -4.39 -8.15 1.65
N ARG A 329 -3.30 -8.75 2.14
CA ARG A 329 -2.44 -9.63 1.35
C ARG A 329 -2.17 -10.91 2.12
N ILE A 330 -2.54 -12.03 1.51
CA ILE A 330 -2.26 -13.37 2.02
C ILE A 330 -1.31 -14.06 1.06
N ARG A 331 -0.12 -14.42 1.56
CA ARG A 331 0.92 -15.07 0.75
C ARG A 331 0.68 -16.58 0.66
N GLY A 332 0.95 -17.14 -0.51
CA GLY A 332 0.94 -18.59 -0.72
C GLY A 332 1.62 -19.00 -2.02
N PHE A 333 1.45 -20.27 -2.38
CA PHE A 333 1.84 -20.83 -3.66
C PHE A 333 0.59 -21.29 -4.40
N LEU A 334 0.45 -20.87 -5.66
CA LEU A 334 -0.62 -21.35 -6.54
C LEU A 334 -0.04 -22.45 -7.44
N GLN A 335 -0.55 -23.67 -7.28
CA GLN A 335 -0.26 -24.77 -8.19
C GLN A 335 -1.37 -24.83 -9.25
N ASP A 336 -1.02 -24.76 -10.52
CA ASP A 336 -1.91 -24.95 -11.66
C ASP A 336 -1.30 -25.97 -12.63
N GLY A 337 -1.86 -27.18 -12.67
CA GLY A 337 -1.27 -28.31 -13.39
C GLY A 337 0.13 -28.64 -12.86
N ALA A 338 1.13 -28.59 -13.74
CA ALA A 338 2.55 -28.85 -13.38
C ALA A 338 3.30 -27.58 -12.94
N THR A 339 2.69 -26.40 -13.05
CA THR A 339 3.35 -25.12 -12.77
C THR A 339 2.98 -24.60 -11.40
N GLU A 340 3.98 -24.11 -10.68
CA GLU A 340 3.79 -23.44 -9.40
C GLU A 340 4.18 -21.96 -9.52
N TYR A 341 3.36 -21.09 -8.96
CA TYR A 341 3.59 -19.66 -8.89
C TYR A 341 3.67 -19.22 -7.43
N LEU A 342 4.56 -18.28 -7.12
CA LEU A 342 4.38 -17.48 -5.91
C LEU A 342 3.11 -16.64 -6.10
N ALA A 343 2.24 -16.66 -5.10
CA ALA A 343 0.92 -16.08 -5.21
C ALA A 343 0.52 -15.26 -3.98
N PHE A 344 -0.34 -14.28 -4.21
CA PHE A 344 -0.95 -13.47 -3.15
C PHE A 344 -2.45 -13.34 -3.40
N LEU A 345 -3.27 -13.67 -2.40
CA LEU A 345 -4.66 -13.25 -2.42
C LEU A 345 -4.71 -11.77 -2.08
N LEU A 346 -5.45 -11.00 -2.88
CA LEU A 346 -5.66 -9.56 -2.69
C LEU A 346 -7.13 -9.32 -2.39
N MET A 347 -7.40 -8.48 -1.41
CA MET A 347 -8.77 -8.10 -1.05
C MET A 347 -8.85 -6.74 -0.37
N SER A 348 -10.04 -6.15 -0.43
CA SER A 348 -10.43 -4.98 0.36
C SER A 348 -10.67 -5.37 1.82
N PRO A 349 -10.52 -4.44 2.78
CA PRO A 349 -10.95 -4.63 4.16
C PRO A 349 -12.43 -4.94 4.34
N ASP A 350 -13.26 -4.51 3.38
CA ASP A 350 -14.71 -4.68 3.41
C ASP A 350 -15.19 -5.94 2.64
N GLU A 351 -14.26 -6.80 2.18
CA GLU A 351 -14.59 -8.05 1.49
C GLU A 351 -14.38 -9.26 2.40
N ASP A 352 -15.36 -10.16 2.41
CA ASP A 352 -15.23 -11.48 3.05
C ASP A 352 -14.63 -12.54 2.10
N ASP A 353 -14.41 -12.18 0.84
CA ASP A 353 -14.05 -13.09 -0.24
C ASP A 353 -12.88 -12.55 -1.08
N ALA A 354 -11.79 -13.31 -1.17
CA ALA A 354 -10.73 -13.07 -2.13
C ALA A 354 -11.15 -13.59 -3.51
N ASN A 355 -11.39 -12.66 -4.43
CA ASN A 355 -11.86 -12.95 -5.79
C ASN A 355 -10.71 -13.14 -6.79
N ASN A 356 -9.49 -12.69 -6.46
CA ASN A 356 -8.34 -12.67 -7.37
C ASN A 356 -7.07 -13.17 -6.69
N VAL A 357 -6.17 -13.71 -7.50
CA VAL A 357 -4.83 -14.13 -7.12
C VAL A 357 -3.83 -13.34 -7.95
N MET A 358 -2.93 -12.62 -7.27
CA MET A 358 -1.74 -12.06 -7.89
C MET A 358 -0.68 -13.15 -7.97
N ILE A 359 -0.18 -13.43 -9.17
CA ILE A 359 0.88 -14.42 -9.43
C ILE A 359 2.17 -13.71 -9.82
N VAL A 360 3.29 -14.22 -9.33
CA VAL A 360 4.62 -13.83 -9.76
C VAL A 360 5.19 -15.00 -10.57
N ASP A 361 5.45 -14.75 -11.85
CA ASP A 361 6.02 -15.76 -12.73
C ASP A 361 7.53 -15.96 -12.49
N THR A 362 8.11 -16.94 -13.18
CA THR A 362 9.54 -17.28 -13.06
C THR A 362 10.48 -16.17 -13.52
N ASN A 363 10.00 -15.20 -14.28
CA ASN A 363 10.76 -14.03 -14.74
C ASN A 363 10.57 -12.82 -13.79
N GLY A 364 9.83 -12.98 -12.70
CA GLY A 364 9.48 -11.92 -11.77
C GLY A 364 8.38 -10.99 -12.29
N GLN A 365 7.69 -11.34 -13.38
CA GLN A 365 6.54 -10.59 -13.87
C GLN A 365 5.33 -10.86 -12.99
N VAL A 366 4.54 -9.82 -12.76
CA VAL A 366 3.38 -9.87 -11.87
C VAL A 366 2.11 -9.79 -12.70
N GLY A 367 1.21 -10.76 -12.51
CA GLY A 367 -0.11 -10.79 -13.13
C GLY A 367 -1.20 -10.96 -12.08
N SER A 368 -2.41 -10.47 -12.36
CA SER A 368 -3.59 -10.79 -11.55
C SER A 368 -4.56 -11.64 -12.34
N VAL A 369 -5.03 -12.73 -11.73
CA VAL A 369 -5.96 -13.65 -12.35
C VAL A 369 -7.15 -13.89 -11.41
N PRO A 370 -8.40 -13.68 -11.88
CA PRO A 370 -9.58 -14.06 -11.11
C PRO A 370 -9.60 -15.54 -10.74
N VAL A 371 -9.96 -15.85 -9.49
CA VAL A 371 -10.02 -17.23 -8.95
C VAL A 371 -10.86 -18.15 -9.83
N ARG A 372 -11.97 -17.62 -10.38
CA ARG A 372 -12.87 -18.34 -11.29
C ARG A 372 -12.18 -18.95 -12.53
N TYR A 373 -11.06 -18.40 -13.01
CA TYR A 373 -10.37 -18.99 -14.17
C TYR A 373 -9.70 -20.31 -13.80
N PHE A 374 -9.08 -20.37 -12.62
CA PHE A 374 -8.51 -21.61 -12.08
C PHE A 374 -9.60 -22.63 -11.72
N ALA A 375 -10.75 -22.14 -11.24
CA ALA A 375 -11.93 -22.97 -10.98
C ALA A 375 -12.44 -23.66 -12.26
N GLN A 376 -12.53 -22.92 -13.37
CA GLN A 376 -12.98 -23.43 -14.66
C GLN A 376 -12.00 -24.44 -15.27
N ALA A 377 -10.69 -24.21 -15.13
CA ALA A 377 -9.67 -25.14 -15.59
C ALA A 377 -9.72 -26.47 -14.81
N GLY A 378 -10.10 -26.41 -13.53
CA GLY A 378 -10.26 -27.54 -12.64
C GLY A 378 -8.92 -28.15 -12.22
N GLY A 379 -8.58 -28.07 -10.94
CA GLY A 379 -7.39 -28.74 -10.40
C GLY A 379 -6.26 -27.82 -9.94
N ALA A 380 -6.52 -26.53 -9.80
CA ALA A 380 -5.58 -25.63 -9.13
C ALA A 380 -5.69 -25.74 -7.60
N THR A 381 -4.60 -25.46 -6.90
CA THR A 381 -4.60 -25.33 -5.44
C THR A 381 -3.86 -24.08 -5.01
N PHE A 382 -4.40 -23.38 -4.01
CA PHE A 382 -3.69 -22.32 -3.32
C PHE A 382 -3.18 -22.86 -1.99
N THR A 383 -1.88 -22.78 -1.77
CA THR A 383 -1.22 -23.27 -0.55
C THR A 383 -0.72 -22.07 0.24
N PRO A 384 -1.43 -21.62 1.28
CA PRO A 384 -0.96 -20.52 2.11
C PRO A 384 0.37 -20.87 2.79
N VAL A 385 1.12 -19.83 3.17
CA VAL A 385 2.35 -20.00 3.95
C VAL A 385 2.27 -19.21 5.25
N ILE A 386 2.98 -19.70 6.27
CA ILE A 386 3.27 -18.95 7.50
C ILE A 386 4.78 -18.88 7.68
N ARG A 387 5.28 -17.81 8.30
CA ARG A 387 6.68 -17.70 8.69
C ARG A 387 6.92 -18.40 10.02
N ARG A 388 7.96 -19.22 10.09
CA ARG A 388 8.41 -19.89 11.32
C ARG A 388 9.83 -19.46 11.67
N THR A 389 10.02 -19.01 12.91
CA THR A 389 11.33 -18.60 13.44
C THR A 389 11.78 -19.62 14.48
N TYR A 390 12.97 -20.21 14.31
CA TYR A 390 13.48 -21.24 15.19
C TYR A 390 14.28 -20.64 16.35
N SER A 391 14.11 -21.20 17.54
CA SER A 391 14.76 -20.72 18.77
C SER A 391 16.29 -20.87 18.75
N ALA A 392 16.82 -21.76 17.91
CA ALA A 392 18.26 -21.92 17.68
C ALA A 392 18.89 -20.76 16.85
N GLY A 393 18.08 -19.81 16.40
CA GLY A 393 18.49 -18.72 15.50
C GLY A 393 18.41 -19.11 14.02
N GLY A 394 18.70 -18.14 13.15
CA GLY A 394 18.65 -18.28 11.69
C GLY A 394 17.50 -17.52 11.04
N SER A 395 17.47 -17.52 9.70
CA SER A 395 16.43 -16.86 8.93
C SER A 395 15.08 -17.56 9.11
N PRO A 396 13.96 -16.82 9.19
CA PRO A 396 12.63 -17.41 9.20
C PRO A 396 12.41 -18.32 7.98
N LEU A 397 11.78 -19.47 8.20
CA LEU A 397 11.39 -20.41 7.14
C LEU A 397 9.92 -20.23 6.78
N LEU A 398 9.61 -20.25 5.48
CA LEU A 398 8.24 -20.31 5.00
C LEU A 398 7.72 -21.74 5.09
N VAL A 399 6.69 -21.96 5.89
CA VAL A 399 6.06 -23.26 6.11
C VAL A 399 4.74 -23.28 5.34
N ARG A 400 4.66 -24.19 4.37
CA ARG A 400 3.44 -24.45 3.59
C ARG A 400 2.36 -25.04 4.49
N GLN A 401 1.17 -24.47 4.39
CA GLN A 401 -0.02 -24.95 5.08
C GLN A 401 -0.76 -25.97 4.22
N THR A 402 -1.90 -26.45 4.70
CA THR A 402 -2.77 -27.34 3.93
C THR A 402 -3.19 -26.69 2.62
N PRO A 403 -2.98 -27.34 1.45
CA PRO A 403 -3.45 -26.81 0.18
C PRO A 403 -4.97 -26.69 0.14
N ILE A 404 -5.45 -25.54 -0.37
CA ILE A 404 -6.85 -25.22 -0.56
C ILE A 404 -7.20 -25.47 -2.02
N ALA A 405 -8.09 -26.42 -2.28
CA ALA A 405 -8.50 -26.76 -3.63
C ALA A 405 -9.39 -25.65 -4.23
N ILE A 406 -9.06 -25.21 -5.44
CA ILE A 406 -9.88 -24.33 -6.27
C ILE A 406 -10.59 -25.23 -7.30
N SER A 407 -11.81 -25.62 -6.98
CA SER A 407 -12.64 -26.49 -7.83
C SER A 407 -13.61 -25.66 -8.67
N PRO A 408 -14.33 -26.27 -9.64
CA PRO A 408 -15.34 -25.55 -10.43
C PRO A 408 -16.45 -24.87 -9.61
N SER A 409 -16.69 -25.29 -8.36
CA SER A 409 -17.63 -24.63 -7.44
C SER A 409 -17.00 -23.49 -6.62
N THR A 410 -15.68 -23.30 -6.69
CA THR A 410 -14.92 -22.29 -5.92
C THR A 410 -14.69 -21.07 -6.81
N THR A 411 -15.65 -20.14 -6.85
CA THR A 411 -15.48 -18.89 -7.62
C THR A 411 -14.68 -17.82 -6.87
N THR A 412 -14.55 -17.98 -5.55
CA THR A 412 -13.87 -17.09 -4.59
C THR A 412 -13.16 -17.94 -3.53
N LEU A 413 -12.21 -17.35 -2.79
CA LEU A 413 -11.68 -17.93 -1.56
C LEU A 413 -12.16 -17.11 -0.36
N GLN A 414 -12.90 -17.75 0.54
CA GLN A 414 -13.47 -17.10 1.72
C GLN A 414 -12.38 -16.78 2.73
N ILE A 415 -12.44 -15.56 3.27
CA ILE A 415 -11.57 -15.10 4.34
C ILE A 415 -12.42 -14.97 5.58
N LEU A 416 -12.03 -15.69 6.62
CA LEU A 416 -12.82 -15.83 7.82
C LEU A 416 -11.97 -15.46 9.02
N GLU A 417 -12.63 -14.99 10.07
CA GLU A 417 -12.06 -15.00 11.40
C GLU A 417 -12.31 -16.35 12.07
N GLN A 418 -11.31 -16.88 12.75
CA GLN A 418 -11.41 -18.11 13.52
C GLN A 418 -10.82 -17.88 14.91
N ASP A 419 -11.52 -18.37 15.94
CA ASP A 419 -10.94 -18.49 17.28
C ASP A 419 -9.60 -19.23 17.22
N VAL A 420 -8.61 -18.72 17.95
CA VAL A 420 -7.36 -19.44 18.12
C VAL A 420 -7.56 -20.69 18.97
N ALA A 421 -6.63 -21.64 18.83
CA ALA A 421 -6.61 -22.80 19.71
C ALA A 421 -6.18 -22.41 21.12
N LEU A 422 -6.46 -23.26 22.11
CA LEU A 422 -5.90 -23.10 23.45
C LEU A 422 -4.38 -23.25 23.41
N GLY A 423 -3.67 -22.46 24.21
CA GLY A 423 -2.22 -22.53 24.36
C GLY A 423 -1.54 -21.17 24.41
N GLU A 424 -0.21 -21.20 24.31
CA GLU A 424 0.63 -20.02 24.44
C GLU A 424 0.80 -19.28 23.10
N TYR A 425 0.59 -17.97 23.15
CA TYR A 425 0.75 -17.00 22.08
C TYR A 425 1.69 -15.89 22.51
N VAL A 426 2.29 -15.23 21.53
CA VAL A 426 3.07 -14.01 21.76
C VAL A 426 2.43 -12.89 20.95
N MET A 427 2.10 -11.79 21.62
CA MET A 427 1.78 -10.54 20.94
C MET A 427 3.01 -9.66 20.95
N ALA A 428 3.49 -9.30 19.76
CA ALA A 428 4.58 -8.35 19.62
C ALA A 428 4.04 -7.03 19.08
N THR A 429 4.17 -5.97 19.87
CA THR A 429 3.91 -4.61 19.41
C THR A 429 5.19 -4.05 18.82
N SER A 430 5.12 -3.67 17.56
CA SER A 430 6.19 -2.96 16.85
C SER A 430 5.74 -1.53 16.62
N ILE A 431 6.60 -0.56 16.97
CA ILE A 431 6.43 0.84 16.63
C ILE A 431 7.46 1.19 15.56
N HIS A 432 6.97 1.74 14.45
CA HIS A 432 7.74 2.28 13.37
C HIS A 432 7.80 3.80 13.49
N ASP A 433 8.97 4.38 13.34
CA ASP A 433 9.12 5.82 13.16
C ASP A 433 8.91 6.24 11.69
N ILE A 434 8.93 7.55 11.46
CA ILE A 434 8.87 8.14 10.12
C ILE A 434 10.16 7.92 9.28
N TRP A 435 11.23 7.43 9.88
CA TRP A 435 12.54 7.20 9.26
C TRP A 435 12.80 5.75 8.87
N ASP A 436 11.80 4.88 9.06
CA ASP A 436 11.83 3.45 8.75
C ASP A 436 12.70 2.62 9.71
N ASN A 437 12.95 3.12 10.93
CA ASN A 437 13.38 2.31 12.05
C ASN A 437 12.17 1.69 12.76
N SER A 438 12.38 0.54 13.40
CA SER A 438 11.33 -0.15 14.14
C SER A 438 11.85 -0.72 15.44
N GLY A 439 11.22 -0.37 16.55
CA GLY A 439 11.40 -1.05 17.82
C GLY A 439 10.23 -1.97 18.10
N ALA A 440 10.46 -3.04 18.85
CA ALA A 440 9.40 -3.95 19.23
C ALA A 440 9.55 -4.43 20.67
N ALA A 441 8.42 -4.62 21.33
CA ALA A 441 8.29 -5.35 22.58
C ALA A 441 7.27 -6.46 22.40
N SER A 442 7.40 -7.52 23.21
CA SER A 442 6.52 -8.66 23.09
C SER A 442 6.17 -9.24 24.45
N ASP A 443 4.92 -9.63 24.59
CA ASP A 443 4.38 -10.26 25.79
C ASP A 443 3.78 -11.62 25.45
N VAL A 444 3.83 -12.52 26.43
CA VAL A 444 3.30 -13.88 26.34
C VAL A 444 1.88 -13.91 26.89
N ILE A 445 1.00 -14.58 26.17
CA ILE A 445 -0.43 -14.74 26.49
C ILE A 445 -0.77 -16.23 26.47
N ASP A 446 -1.44 -16.72 27.50
CA ASP A 446 -1.93 -18.09 27.58
C ASP A 446 -3.46 -18.11 27.41
N VAL A 447 -3.94 -18.76 26.36
CA VAL A 447 -5.37 -18.89 26.04
C VAL A 447 -5.90 -20.17 26.67
N GLN A 448 -6.75 -20.03 27.69
CA GLN A 448 -7.22 -21.16 28.51
C GLN A 448 -8.69 -21.55 28.28
N SER A 449 -9.51 -20.68 27.69
CA SER A 449 -10.89 -21.03 27.26
C SER A 449 -11.35 -20.23 26.03
N VAL A 450 -12.31 -20.82 25.29
CA VAL A 450 -13.04 -20.23 24.14
C VAL A 450 -14.55 -20.43 24.39
N PRO A 451 -15.47 -19.51 24.00
CA PRO A 451 -15.36 -18.46 22.96
C PRO A 451 -15.48 -17.01 23.49
N PHE A 452 -14.96 -16.01 22.77
CA PHE A 452 -15.20 -14.57 23.05
C PHE A 452 -16.59 -14.10 22.62
#